data_AF-A0A524DXE5-F1
#
_entry.id   AF-A0A524DXE5-F1
#
_cell.length_a   1.000
_cell.length_b   1.000
_cell.length_c   1.000
_cell.angle_alpha   90.00
_cell.angle_beta   90.00
_cell.angle_gamma   90.00
#
_symmetry.space_group_name_H-M   'P 1'
#
loop_
_entity.id
_entity.type
_entity.pdbx_description
1 polymer ?
#
loop_
_entity_poly.entity_id
_entity_poly.type
_entity_poly.pdbx_seq_one_letter_code
_entity_poly.pdbx_strand_id
1 'polypeptide(L)'
;MAKPTDEKSAFEYKGRGVFEPIINIKEYLFRTIADKGPITRSELTKETGIPRTTIYDTIVKLTLDEQIRKFSVPSKRRGRPRVFYEIIPPSK
;
A
#
# COMPACT_ATOMS: atom_id res chain seq x y z
N MET A 1 9.84 -5.91 -28.70
CA MET A 1 9.08 -5.30 -27.58
C MET A 1 9.72 -5.76 -26.28
N ALA A 2 10.58 -4.93 -25.69
CA ALA A 2 11.21 -5.25 -24.42
C ALA A 2 10.21 -4.98 -23.28
N LYS A 3 9.95 -5.97 -22.44
CA LYS A 3 9.41 -5.77 -21.09
C LYS A 3 10.60 -5.63 -20.14
N PRO A 4 10.94 -4.44 -19.62
CA PRO A 4 11.55 -4.34 -18.31
C PRO A 4 10.38 -4.20 -17.31
N THR A 5 10.30 -4.91 -16.21
CA THR A 5 11.34 -5.05 -15.20
C THR A 5 10.95 -6.25 -14.36
N ASP A 6 11.77 -7.30 -14.41
CA ASP A 6 11.79 -8.33 -13.38
C ASP A 6 12.29 -7.65 -12.11
N GLU A 7 11.36 -7.22 -11.26
CA GLU A 7 11.71 -6.61 -9.99
C GLU A 7 12.23 -7.68 -9.07
N LYS A 8 13.55 -7.71 -8.97
CA LYS A 8 14.35 -8.55 -8.10
C LYS A 8 13.69 -8.70 -6.72
N SER A 9 12.90 -9.74 -6.53
CA SER A 9 12.51 -10.21 -5.22
C SER A 9 13.78 -10.73 -4.55
N ALA A 10 14.43 -9.86 -3.79
CA ALA A 10 15.59 -10.24 -2.99
C ALA A 10 15.11 -11.21 -1.93
N PHE A 11 15.61 -12.45 -1.95
CA PHE A 11 15.33 -13.44 -0.92
C PHE A 11 16.42 -13.35 0.15
N GLU A 12 16.04 -13.28 1.43
CA GLU A 12 16.96 -13.37 2.55
C GLU A 12 17.06 -14.84 3.01
N TYR A 13 18.29 -15.35 3.14
CA TYR A 13 18.50 -16.67 3.71
C TYR A 13 18.50 -16.57 5.24
N LYS A 14 17.51 -17.20 5.90
CA LYS A 14 17.39 -17.22 7.38
C LYS A 14 17.98 -18.48 8.02
N GLY A 15 18.54 -19.40 7.22
CA GLY A 15 19.03 -20.71 7.70
C GLY A 15 18.03 -21.85 7.46
N ARG A 16 18.48 -23.10 7.67
CA ARG A 16 17.69 -24.35 7.51
C ARG A 16 17.00 -24.53 6.15
N GLY A 17 17.54 -23.94 5.08
CA GLY A 17 16.93 -24.01 3.75
C GLY A 17 15.71 -23.11 3.57
N VAL A 18 15.43 -22.19 4.50
CA VAL A 18 14.31 -21.25 4.40
C VAL A 18 14.79 -19.94 3.77
N PHE A 19 14.13 -19.56 2.68
CA PHE A 19 14.30 -18.28 1.99
C PHE A 19 13.02 -17.47 2.16
N GLU A 20 13.12 -16.29 2.74
CA GLU A 20 11.98 -15.38 2.86
C GLU A 20 12.14 -14.24 1.85
N PRO A 21 11.08 -13.86 1.12
CA PRO A 21 11.15 -12.69 0.27
C PRO A 21 11.28 -11.45 1.15
N ILE A 22 12.28 -10.61 0.88
CA ILE A 22 12.43 -9.29 1.49
C ILE A 22 11.38 -8.38 0.84
N ILE A 23 10.14 -8.50 1.28
CA ILE A 23 9.06 -7.65 0.79
C ILE A 23 9.13 -6.34 1.57
N ASN A 24 9.51 -5.27 0.89
CA ASN A 24 9.33 -3.94 1.42
C ASN A 24 7.83 -3.61 1.41
N ILE A 25 7.17 -3.84 2.55
CA ILE A 25 5.72 -3.62 2.73
C ILE A 25 5.31 -2.20 2.33
N LYS A 26 6.17 -1.21 2.56
CA LYS A 26 5.91 0.19 2.21
C LYS A 26 5.83 0.38 0.70
N GLU A 27 6.84 -0.10 -0.02
CA GLU A 27 6.89 -0.04 -1.49
C GLU A 27 5.73 -0.80 -2.12
N TYR A 28 5.45 -2.01 -1.60
CA TYR A 28 4.34 -2.84 -2.08
C TYR A 28 2.97 -2.15 -1.90
N LEU A 29 2.71 -1.58 -0.72
CA LEU A 29 1.47 -0.84 -0.46
C LEU A 29 1.36 0.41 -1.33
N PHE A 30 2.45 1.16 -1.51
CA PHE A 30 2.47 2.35 -2.36
C PHE A 30 2.05 2.00 -3.80
N ARG A 31 2.64 0.96 -4.39
CA ARG A 31 2.30 0.52 -5.76
C ARG A 31 0.88 -0.01 -5.86
N THR A 32 0.41 -0.74 -4.86
CA THR A 32 -0.97 -1.22 -4.83
C THR A 32 -1.95 -0.04 -4.87
N ILE A 33 -1.67 1.06 -4.14
CA ILE A 33 -2.48 2.28 -4.18
C ILE A 33 -2.32 3.00 -5.53
N ALA A 34 -1.12 2.98 -6.12
CA ALA A 34 -0.87 3.55 -7.45
C ALA A 34 -1.73 2.90 -8.52
N ASP A 35 -1.75 1.57 -8.55
CA ASP A 35 -2.37 0.78 -9.60
C ASP A 35 -3.89 0.77 -9.50
N LYS A 36 -4.42 0.67 -8.26
CA LYS A 36 -5.87 0.61 -8.01
C LYS A 36 -6.52 2.00 -7.96
N GLY A 37 -5.75 3.04 -7.69
CA GLY A 37 -6.26 4.39 -7.43
C GLY A 37 -6.85 4.53 -6.02
N PRO A 38 -7.84 5.41 -5.81
CA PRO A 38 -8.39 5.66 -4.48
C PRO A 38 -8.99 4.42 -3.83
N ILE A 39 -8.38 3.96 -2.75
CA ILE A 39 -8.71 2.69 -2.11
C ILE A 39 -8.91 2.84 -0.60
N THR A 40 -9.79 2.03 -0.02
CA THR A 40 -10.02 2.01 1.44
C THR A 40 -9.07 1.06 2.15
N ARG A 41 -8.86 1.26 3.46
CA ARG A 41 -8.11 0.31 4.32
C ARG A 41 -8.65 -1.12 4.24
N SER A 42 -9.97 -1.28 4.17
CA SER A 42 -10.60 -2.60 4.11
C SER A 42 -10.34 -3.30 2.79
N GLU A 43 -10.32 -2.56 1.68
CA GLU A 43 -9.95 -3.08 0.37
C GLU A 43 -8.45 -3.41 0.33
N LEU A 44 -7.58 -2.53 0.86
CA LEU A 44 -6.14 -2.81 0.96
C LEU A 44 -5.86 -4.12 1.72
N THR A 45 -6.55 -4.39 2.83
CA THR A 45 -6.42 -5.68 3.53
C THR A 45 -6.85 -6.86 2.67
N LYS A 46 -7.93 -6.73 1.90
CA LYS A 46 -8.42 -7.81 1.03
C LYS A 46 -7.49 -8.09 -0.15
N GLU A 47 -6.92 -7.04 -0.73
CA GLU A 47 -6.03 -7.13 -1.90
C GLU A 47 -4.63 -7.63 -1.52
N THR A 48 -4.09 -7.14 -0.40
CA THR A 48 -2.71 -7.43 -0.01
C THR A 48 -2.58 -8.62 0.95
N GLY A 49 -3.66 -9.02 1.62
CA GLY A 49 -3.62 -9.99 2.71
C GLY A 49 -2.92 -9.48 3.99
N ILE A 50 -2.43 -8.23 4.00
CA ILE A 50 -1.67 -7.67 5.12
C ILE A 50 -2.61 -7.32 6.28
N PRO A 51 -2.24 -7.60 7.54
CA PRO A 51 -3.01 -7.22 8.71
C PRO A 51 -3.37 -5.73 8.76
N ARG A 52 -4.58 -5.41 9.23
CA ARG A 52 -5.12 -4.04 9.27
C ARG A 52 -4.28 -3.04 10.08
N THR A 53 -3.54 -3.52 11.08
CA THR A 53 -2.63 -2.72 11.91
C THR A 53 -1.36 -2.38 11.13
N THR A 54 -0.73 -3.37 10.51
CA THR A 54 0.45 -3.17 9.66
C THR A 54 0.18 -2.23 8.48
N ILE A 55 -0.99 -2.35 7.85
CA ILE A 55 -1.43 -1.41 6.82
C ILE A 55 -1.56 0.01 7.38
N TYR A 56 -2.14 0.15 8.58
CA TYR A 56 -2.28 1.47 9.21
C TYR A 56 -0.92 2.12 9.46
N ASP A 57 0.01 1.39 10.08
CA ASP A 57 1.34 1.91 10.40
C ASP A 57 2.08 2.33 9.12
N THR A 58 1.92 1.55 8.05
CA THR A 58 2.56 1.84 6.76
C THR A 58 1.93 3.04 6.06
N ILE A 59 0.60 3.13 6.04
CA ILE A 59 -0.13 4.30 5.52
C ILE A 59 0.28 5.57 6.26
N VAL A 60 0.43 5.51 7.58
CA VAL A 60 0.88 6.67 8.37
C VAL A 60 2.26 7.12 7.91
N LYS A 61 3.21 6.19 7.73
CA LYS A 61 4.55 6.50 7.20
C LYS A 61 4.47 7.13 5.80
N LEU A 62 3.73 6.51 4.87
CA LEU A 62 3.54 7.03 3.51
C LEU A 62 2.88 8.43 3.49
N THR A 63 1.99 8.71 4.45
CA THR A 63 1.34 10.03 4.59
C THR A 63 2.32 11.07 5.13
N LEU A 64 3.18 10.68 6.08
CA LEU A 64 4.22 11.55 6.63
C LEU A 64 5.28 11.89 5.58
N ASP A 65 5.56 10.96 4.66
CA ASP A 65 6.46 11.17 3.52
C ASP A 65 5.80 11.92 2.35
N GLU A 66 4.57 12.41 2.53
CA GLU A 66 3.77 13.12 1.51
C GLU A 66 3.58 12.35 0.19
N GLN A 67 3.67 11.01 0.24
CA GLN A 67 3.50 10.14 -0.92
C GLN A 67 2.03 9.82 -1.19
N ILE A 68 1.20 9.81 -0.15
CA ILE A 68 -0.24 9.54 -0.25
C ILE A 68 -1.04 10.59 0.53
N ARG A 69 -2.26 10.85 0.06
CA ARG A 69 -3.23 11.69 0.78
C ARG A 69 -4.43 10.87 1.22
N LYS A 70 -4.97 11.22 2.39
CA LYS A 70 -6.23 10.70 2.92
C LYS A 70 -7.35 11.69 2.60
N PHE A 71 -8.49 11.18 2.14
CA PHE A 71 -9.70 11.99 2.00
C PHE A 71 -10.93 11.19 2.43
N SER A 72 -11.93 11.88 2.95
CA SER A 72 -13.20 11.28 3.35
C SER A 72 -14.27 11.62 2.32
N VAL A 73 -15.07 10.61 1.96
CA VAL A 73 -16.24 10.81 1.11
C VAL A 73 -17.46 10.88 2.01
N PRO A 74 -18.14 12.05 2.10
CA PRO A 74 -19.35 12.18 2.89
C PRO A 74 -20.44 11.30 2.27
N SER A 75 -21.03 10.44 3.10
CA SER A 75 -22.18 9.64 2.70
C SER A 75 -23.46 10.32 3.19
N LYS A 76 -24.51 10.35 2.37
CA LYS A 76 -25.85 10.80 2.79
C LYS A 76 -26.49 9.85 3.83
N ARG A 77 -25.86 8.73 4.16
CA ARG A 77 -26.33 7.75 5.15
C ARG A 77 -25.69 8.02 6.52
N ARG A 78 -26.48 7.83 7.58
CA ARG A 78 -26.04 7.94 8.98
C ARG A 78 -24.91 6.92 9.24
N GLY A 79 -23.77 7.37 9.77
CA GLY A 79 -22.61 6.53 10.09
C GLY A 79 -21.27 7.20 9.86
N ARG A 80 -20.17 6.49 10.16
CA ARG A 80 -18.80 6.99 9.96
C ARG A 80 -18.52 7.13 8.45
N PRO A 81 -18.03 8.30 7.98
CA PRO A 81 -17.63 8.49 6.58
C PRO A 81 -16.58 7.46 6.16
N ARG A 82 -16.61 7.08 4.87
CA ARG A 82 -15.57 6.22 4.29
C ARG A 82 -14.33 7.06 4.02
N VAL A 83 -13.18 6.51 4.37
CA VAL A 83 -11.86 7.12 4.17
C VAL A 83 -11.14 6.38 3.06
N PHE A 84 -10.68 7.14 2.08
CA PHE A 84 -9.92 6.67 0.94
C PHE A 84 -8.51 7.23 0.98
N TYR A 85 -7.60 6.50 0.35
CA TYR A 85 -6.19 6.84 0.23
C TYR A 85 -5.84 6.82 -1.26
N GLU A 86 -5.16 7.86 -1.71
CA GLU A 86 -4.68 7.97 -3.09
C GLU A 86 -3.27 8.57 -3.12
N ILE A 87 -2.54 8.34 -4.20
CA ILE A 87 -1.19 8.89 -4.40
C ILE A 87 -1.27 10.40 -4.63
N ILE A 88 -0.32 11.12 -4.01
CA ILE A 88 -0.08 12.52 -4.35
C ILE A 88 0.82 12.51 -5.60
N PRO A 89 0.38 13.05 -6.74
CA PRO A 89 1.25 13.17 -7.91
C PRO A 89 2.43 14.07 -7.52
N PRO A 90 3.67 13.75 -7.94
CA PRO A 90 4.81 14.62 -7.67
C PRO A 90 4.51 15.99 -8.25
N SER A 91 4.55 17.02 -7.39
CA SER A 91 4.40 18.40 -7.85
C SER A 91 5.56 18.67 -8.82
N LYS A 92 5.23 19.03 -10.06
CA LYS A 92 6.19 19.42 -11.10
C LYS A 92 6.95 20.68 -10.71
#